data_AF-A0A1G5S5I2-F1
#
_entry.id   AF-A0A1G5S5I2-F1
#
_cell.length_a   1.000
_cell.length_b   1.000
_cell.length_c   1.000
_cell.angle_alpha   90.00
_cell.angle_beta   90.00
_cell.angle_gamma   90.00
#
_symmetry.space_group_name_H-M   'P 1'
#
loop_
_entity.id
_entity.type
_entity.pdbx_description
1 polymer ?
#
loop_
_entity_poly.entity_id
_entity_poly.type
_entity_poly.pdbx_seq_one_letter_code
_entity_poly.pdbx_strand_id
1 'polypeptide(L)'
;MKKIKVTRKKKFAGALMPYWIIVNERKSIFMNDYALNGDICDITSSGVPVARISVEELDCLGTRIMNGQTIEMELNDDISTMFISTMDGTLSNEINIDEFVAFEKPIVINTKGGFKNLSYPVIE
;
A
#
# COMPACT_ATOMS: atom_id res chain seq x y z
N MET A 1 21.19 7.47 5.34
CA MET A 1 20.19 6.41 5.59
C MET A 1 19.20 6.95 6.60
N LYS A 2 17.90 6.78 6.35
CA LYS A 2 16.82 7.13 7.28
C LYS A 2 15.96 5.94 7.63
N LYS A 3 15.39 5.95 8.82
CA LYS A 3 14.56 4.84 9.33
C LYS A 3 13.12 5.27 9.40
N ILE A 4 12.23 4.43 8.90
CA ILE A 4 10.78 4.61 9.05
C ILE A 4 10.18 3.40 9.76
N LYS A 5 9.11 3.66 10.51
CA LYS A 5 8.31 2.63 11.16
C LYS A 5 6.91 2.67 10.57
N VAL A 6 6.49 1.54 10.01
CA VAL A 6 5.20 1.42 9.32
C VAL A 6 4.35 0.38 10.03
N THR A 7 3.16 0.77 10.48
CA THR A 7 2.22 -0.10 11.18
C THR A 7 0.92 -0.20 10.41
N ARG A 8 0.49 -1.42 10.06
CA ARG A 8 -0.86 -1.67 9.55
C ARG A 8 -1.80 -1.97 10.70
N LYS A 9 -2.83 -1.14 10.87
CA LYS A 9 -3.89 -1.34 11.88
C LYS A 9 -4.61 -2.67 11.63
N LYS A 10 -4.91 -3.39 12.71
CA LYS A 10 -5.68 -4.64 12.66
C LYS A 10 -7.13 -4.34 12.27
N LYS A 11 -7.60 -4.87 11.14
CA LYS A 11 -9.01 -4.85 10.73
C LYS A 11 -9.46 -6.19 10.19
N PHE A 12 -10.73 -6.54 10.40
CA PHE A 12 -11.33 -7.75 9.83
C PHE A 12 -11.53 -7.63 8.31
N ALA A 13 -11.95 -6.45 7.84
CA ALA A 13 -11.97 -6.16 6.41
C ALA A 13 -10.54 -6.18 5.85
N GLY A 14 -10.30 -6.99 4.82
CA GLY A 14 -8.98 -7.14 4.20
C GLY A 14 -7.95 -7.89 5.06
N ALA A 15 -8.36 -8.59 6.12
CA ALA A 15 -7.43 -9.23 7.07
C ALA A 15 -6.48 -10.25 6.42
N LEU A 16 -6.95 -10.94 5.38
CA LEU A 16 -6.19 -11.97 4.67
C LEU A 16 -5.32 -11.41 3.54
N MET A 17 -5.61 -10.18 3.09
CA MET A 17 -4.92 -9.58 1.95
C MET A 17 -3.69 -8.81 2.46
N PRO A 18 -2.46 -9.20 2.07
CA PRO A 18 -1.27 -8.38 2.31
C PRO A 18 -1.36 -7.04 1.58
N TYR A 19 -0.65 -6.04 2.09
CA TYR A 19 -0.40 -4.78 1.40
C TYR A 19 1.09 -4.67 1.09
N TRP A 20 1.45 -3.83 0.13
CA TRP A 20 2.83 -3.56 -0.24
C TRP A 20 3.15 -2.08 -0.09
N ILE A 21 4.23 -1.80 0.63
CA ILE A 21 4.78 -0.47 0.81
C ILE A 21 5.74 -0.20 -0.34
N ILE A 22 5.40 0.75 -1.19
CA ILE A 22 6.17 1.14 -2.37
C ILE A 22 6.86 2.48 -2.09
N VAL A 23 8.17 2.52 -2.28
CA VAL A 23 9.03 3.69 -1.98
C VAL A 23 9.97 4.08 -3.12
N ASN A 24 10.25 3.16 -4.06
CA ASN A 24 11.23 3.36 -5.13
C ASN A 24 10.64 3.86 -6.44
N GLU A 25 9.35 4.18 -6.45
CA GLU A 25 8.64 4.63 -7.65
C GLU A 25 7.59 5.67 -7.27
N ARG A 26 7.28 6.57 -8.21
CA ARG A 26 6.18 7.51 -8.08
C ARG A 26 4.86 6.81 -8.36
N LYS A 27 3.84 7.09 -7.55
CA LYS A 27 2.49 6.55 -7.72
C LYS A 27 1.96 6.75 -9.14
N SER A 28 2.22 7.91 -9.77
CA SER A 28 1.77 8.18 -11.13
C SER A 28 2.39 7.26 -12.19
N ILE A 29 3.66 6.91 -12.02
CA ILE A 29 4.38 5.97 -12.91
C ILE A 29 3.83 4.57 -12.68
N PHE A 30 3.76 4.13 -11.42
CA PHE A 30 3.16 2.84 -11.05
C PHE A 30 1.73 2.68 -11.60
N MET A 31 0.91 3.73 -11.51
CA MET A 31 -0.45 3.72 -12.06
C MET A 31 -0.46 3.57 -13.58
N ASN A 32 0.50 4.18 -14.28
CA ASN A 32 0.60 4.06 -15.74
C ASN A 32 1.02 2.64 -16.15
N ASP A 33 2.02 2.09 -15.48
CA ASP A 33 2.62 0.79 -15.83
C ASP A 33 1.63 -0.37 -15.65
N TYR A 34 0.74 -0.27 -14.66
CA TYR A 34 -0.32 -1.26 -14.40
C TYR A 34 -1.71 -0.83 -14.92
N ALA A 35 -1.77 0.23 -15.73
CA ALA A 35 -3.00 0.79 -16.30
C ALA A 35 -4.11 1.06 -15.24
N LEU A 36 -3.72 1.48 -14.03
CA LEU A 36 -4.61 1.76 -12.89
C LEU A 36 -5.37 3.10 -13.02
N ASN A 37 -5.19 3.80 -14.14
CA ASN A 37 -5.90 5.03 -14.47
C ASN A 37 -7.37 4.72 -14.85
N GLY A 38 -8.21 4.43 -13.86
CA GLY A 38 -9.64 4.13 -14.05
C GLY A 38 -10.23 3.34 -12.88
N ASP A 39 -11.47 3.65 -12.51
CA ASP A 39 -12.08 3.32 -11.21
C ASP A 39 -12.69 1.91 -11.10
N ILE A 40 -12.27 0.95 -11.93
CA ILE A 40 -12.93 -0.36 -11.99
C ILE A 40 -11.88 -1.44 -11.73
N CYS A 41 -11.77 -1.84 -10.47
CA CYS A 41 -11.33 -3.19 -10.16
C CYS A 41 -12.43 -4.13 -10.65
N ASP A 42 -12.10 -5.03 -11.57
CA ASP A 42 -13.04 -6.05 -12.02
C ASP A 42 -13.43 -6.93 -10.83
N ILE A 43 -14.72 -7.25 -10.73
CA ILE A 43 -15.26 -8.11 -9.68
C ILE A 43 -15.72 -9.41 -10.33
N THR A 44 -15.30 -10.54 -9.77
CA THR A 44 -15.76 -11.86 -10.21
C THR A 44 -17.28 -12.01 -10.00
N SER A 45 -17.89 -13.01 -10.62
CA SER A 45 -19.29 -13.38 -10.36
C SER A 45 -19.58 -13.72 -8.89
N SER A 46 -18.55 -14.05 -8.11
CA SER A 46 -18.62 -14.30 -6.67
C SER A 46 -18.39 -13.06 -5.79
N GLY A 47 -18.26 -11.86 -6.38
CA GLY A 47 -18.07 -10.62 -5.63
C GLY A 47 -16.63 -10.38 -5.15
N VAL A 48 -15.65 -11.08 -5.71
CA VAL A 48 -14.24 -11.00 -5.31
C VAL A 48 -13.47 -10.09 -6.28
N PRO A 49 -12.62 -9.17 -5.79
CA PRO A 49 -11.73 -8.38 -6.62
C PRO A 49 -10.82 -9.26 -7.49
N VAL A 50 -10.71 -8.96 -8.78
CA VAL A 50 -9.73 -9.59 -9.66
C VAL A 50 -8.37 -8.95 -9.43
N ALA A 51 -7.35 -9.77 -9.17
CA ALA A 51 -5.99 -9.30 -9.03
C ALA A 51 -5.50 -8.69 -10.35
N ARG A 52 -4.95 -7.48 -10.27
CA ARG A 52 -4.39 -6.74 -11.41
C ARG A 52 -2.87 -6.83 -11.47
N ILE A 53 -2.24 -7.09 -10.32
CA ILE A 53 -0.79 -7.19 -10.18
C ILE A 53 -0.50 -8.49 -9.43
N SER A 54 0.46 -9.26 -9.91
CA SER A 54 0.83 -10.51 -9.25
C SER A 54 1.53 -10.24 -7.92
N VAL A 55 1.49 -11.25 -7.04
CA VAL A 55 2.11 -11.21 -5.73
C VAL A 55 3.64 -11.13 -5.87
N GLU A 56 4.19 -11.87 -6.83
CA GLU A 56 5.62 -11.92 -7.12
C GLU A 56 6.14 -10.56 -7.61
N GLU A 57 5.37 -9.91 -8.48
CA GLU A 57 5.71 -8.57 -8.99
C GLU A 57 5.72 -7.54 -7.85
N LEU A 58 4.71 -7.55 -6.99
CA LEU A 58 4.63 -6.64 -5.86
C LEU A 58 5.72 -6.88 -4.80
N ASP A 59 6.13 -8.13 -4.59
CA ASP A 59 7.27 -8.46 -3.73
C ASP A 59 8.60 -7.95 -4.28
N CYS A 60 8.74 -7.83 -5.61
CA CYS A 60 9.90 -7.21 -6.24
C CYS A 60 9.89 -5.67 -6.08
N LEU A 61 8.72 -5.05 -6.10
CA LEU A 61 8.57 -3.58 -6.09
C LEU A 61 8.51 -2.97 -4.70
N GLY A 62 8.11 -3.74 -3.69
CA GLY A 62 7.86 -3.19 -2.37
C GLY A 62 7.95 -4.19 -1.23
N THR A 63 7.77 -3.67 -0.03
CA THR A 63 7.83 -4.48 1.18
C THR A 63 6.44 -4.87 1.63
N ARG A 64 6.21 -6.18 1.76
CA ARG A 64 4.93 -6.72 2.19
C ARG A 64 4.65 -6.41 3.68
N ILE A 65 3.41 -6.04 3.99
CA ILE A 65 2.92 -5.84 5.35
C ILE A 65 1.55 -6.49 5.59
N MET A 66 1.51 -7.37 6.60
CA MET A 66 0.32 -8.12 7.00
C MET A 66 -0.57 -7.32 7.96
N ASN A 67 -1.82 -7.75 8.08
CA ASN A 67 -2.80 -7.12 8.98
C ASN A 67 -2.32 -7.13 10.44
N GLY A 68 -2.28 -5.96 11.09
CA GLY A 68 -1.78 -5.82 12.46
C GLY A 68 -0.25 -5.82 12.61
N GLN A 69 0.49 -5.95 11.51
CA GLN A 69 1.94 -5.99 11.54
C GLN A 69 2.55 -4.58 11.67
N THR A 70 3.69 -4.51 12.32
CA THR A 70 4.59 -3.35 12.29
C THR A 70 5.92 -3.79 11.71
N ILE A 71 6.47 -2.99 10.80
CA ILE A 71 7.79 -3.20 10.22
C ILE A 71 8.63 -1.94 10.37
N GLU A 72 9.94 -2.12 10.45
CA GLU A 72 10.92 -1.05 10.43
C GLU A 72 11.73 -1.20 9.15
N MET A 73 11.86 -0.10 8.40
CA MET A 73 12.55 -0.07 7.11
C MET A 73 13.67 0.95 7.16
N GLU A 74 14.84 0.56 6.66
CA GLU A 74 15.94 1.48 6.41
C GLU A 74 15.90 1.90 4.93
N LEU A 75 15.82 3.19 4.69
CA LEU A 75 15.70 3.80 3.37
C LEU A 75 16.93 4.67 3.07
N ASN A 76 17.26 4.79 1.80
CA ASN A 76 18.23 5.77 1.34
C ASN A 76 17.67 7.19 1.54
N ASP A 77 18.56 8.18 1.70
CA ASP A 77 18.15 9.55 2.05
C ASP A 77 17.39 10.26 0.91
N ASP A 78 17.62 9.84 -0.34
CA ASP A 78 17.00 10.35 -1.56
C ASP A 78 15.54 9.91 -1.75
N ILE A 79 15.12 8.80 -1.13
CA ILE A 79 13.74 8.33 -1.16
C ILE A 79 12.86 9.27 -0.32
N SER A 80 12.02 10.09 -0.96
CA SER A 80 11.18 11.08 -0.24
C SER A 80 9.69 10.75 -0.24
N THR A 81 9.25 9.74 -0.99
CA THR A 81 7.84 9.42 -1.14
C THR A 81 7.51 7.96 -0.88
N MET A 82 6.27 7.74 -0.46
CA MET A 82 5.74 6.40 -0.22
C MET A 82 4.26 6.34 -0.57
N PHE A 83 3.81 5.20 -1.08
CA PHE A 83 2.39 4.84 -1.16
C PHE A 83 2.22 3.34 -0.89
N ILE A 84 0.97 2.93 -0.68
CA ILE A 84 0.59 1.54 -0.42
C ILE A 84 -0.17 1.01 -1.62
N SER A 85 0.17 -0.21 -2.03
CA SER A 85 -0.51 -0.94 -3.09
C SER A 85 -1.08 -2.26 -2.59
N THR A 86 -2.10 -2.75 -3.29
CA THR A 86 -2.71 -4.06 -3.09
C THR A 86 -2.72 -4.82 -4.43
N MET A 87 -2.84 -6.15 -4.39
CA MET A 87 -2.82 -6.99 -5.61
C MET A 87 -3.99 -6.71 -6.57
N ASP A 88 -5.12 -6.25 -6.04
CA ASP A 88 -6.30 -5.79 -6.77
C ASP A 88 -6.14 -4.38 -7.37
N GLY A 89 -4.98 -3.74 -7.17
CA GLY A 89 -4.63 -2.45 -7.78
C GLY A 89 -5.20 -1.25 -7.04
N THR A 90 -5.60 -1.39 -5.77
CA THR A 90 -5.98 -0.24 -4.96
C THR A 90 -4.76 0.41 -4.33
N LEU A 91 -4.75 1.74 -4.39
CA LEU A 91 -3.63 2.54 -3.95
C LEU A 91 -4.04 3.52 -2.85
N SER A 92 -3.17 3.74 -1.88
CA SER A 92 -3.30 4.88 -0.98
C SER A 92 -2.94 6.19 -1.70
N ASN A 93 -3.06 7.31 -0.99
CA ASN A 93 -2.37 8.53 -1.41
C ASN A 93 -0.85 8.33 -1.37
N GLU A 94 -0.14 9.05 -2.22
CA GLU A 94 1.32 9.23 -2.10
C GLU A 94 1.57 10.28 -1.02
N ILE A 95 2.47 9.97 -0.09
CA ILE A 95 2.86 10.87 0.99
C ILE A 95 4.35 11.22 0.87
N ASN A 96 4.73 12.37 1.44
CA ASN A 96 6.12 12.69 1.71
C ASN A 96 6.54 12.07 3.05
N ILE A 97 7.59 11.24 3.06
CA ILE A 97 8.05 10.56 4.28
C ILE A 97 8.99 11.41 5.13
N ASP A 98 9.57 12.49 4.59
CA ASP A 98 10.54 13.32 5.30
C ASP A 98 9.91 14.00 6.53
N GLU A 99 8.63 14.35 6.45
CA GLU A 99 7.87 14.87 7.60
C GLU A 99 7.77 13.83 8.73
N PHE A 100 7.55 12.56 8.39
CA PHE A 100 7.44 11.50 9.38
C PHE A 100 8.78 11.18 10.03
N VAL A 101 9.86 11.21 9.24
CA VAL A 101 11.22 11.03 9.75
C VAL A 101 11.63 12.18 10.66
N ALA A 102 11.40 13.44 10.25
CA ALA A 102 11.80 14.62 11.02
C ALA A 102 11.13 14.70 12.41
N PHE A 103 9.92 14.18 12.53
CA PHE A 103 9.17 14.15 13.81
C PHE A 103 9.17 12.77 14.48
N GLU A 104 9.94 11.80 13.99
CA GLU A 104 9.94 10.41 14.45
C GLU A 104 8.53 9.79 14.56
N LYS A 105 7.62 10.22 13.68
CA LYS A 105 6.23 9.78 13.69
C LYS A 105 6.11 8.42 13.00
N PRO A 106 5.39 7.47 13.61
CA PRO A 106 5.08 6.22 12.92
C PRO A 106 4.13 6.50 11.75
N ILE A 107 4.37 5.83 10.62
CA ILE A 107 3.43 5.84 9.51
C ILE A 107 2.39 4.76 9.76
N VAL A 108 1.12 5.14 9.78
CA VAL A 108 0.02 4.24 10.11
C VAL A 108 -0.80 3.96 8.87
N ILE A 109 -0.89 2.69 8.48
CA ILE A 109 -1.75 2.21 7.41
C ILE A 109 -3.06 1.71 8.01
N ASN A 110 -4.16 2.28 7.55
CA ASN A 110 -5.51 1.83 7.84
C ASN A 110 -6.16 1.19 6.60
N THR A 111 -7.16 0.34 6.81
CA THR A 111 -7.99 -0.24 5.74
C THR A 111 -9.37 0.42 5.78
N LYS A 112 -9.78 1.07 4.69
CA LYS A 112 -11.16 1.53 4.50
C LYS A 112 -11.91 0.61 3.53
N GLY A 113 -13.23 0.74 3.47
CA GLY A 113 -14.10 -0.18 2.73
C GLY A 113 -14.37 -1.48 3.48
N GLY A 114 -14.70 -2.55 2.74
CA GLY A 114 -15.07 -3.86 3.29
C GLY A 114 -16.58 -4.14 3.32
N PHE A 115 -16.92 -5.43 3.39
CA PHE A 115 -18.28 -6.02 3.35
C PHE A 115 -19.11 -5.74 2.08
N LYS A 116 -19.25 -4.48 1.68
CA LYS A 116 -20.04 -4.05 0.51
C LYS A 116 -19.22 -3.34 -0.55
N ASN A 117 -18.11 -2.73 -0.15
CA ASN A 117 -17.19 -2.00 -1.03
C ASN A 117 -15.80 -2.63 -0.99
N LEU A 118 -15.02 -2.43 -2.04
CA LEU A 118 -13.64 -2.89 -2.12
C LEU A 118 -12.83 -2.34 -0.94
N SER A 119 -11.95 -3.17 -0.37
CA SER A 119 -11.09 -2.73 0.73
C SER A 119 -9.86 -2.04 0.16
N TYR A 120 -9.54 -0.83 0.64
CA TYR A 120 -8.42 -0.05 0.12
C TYR A 120 -7.54 0.51 1.25
N PRO A 121 -6.23 0.66 1.01
CA PRO A 121 -5.30 1.20 2.00
C PRO A 121 -5.41 2.73 2.09
N VAL A 122 -5.25 3.25 3.30
CA VAL A 122 -5.16 4.69 3.59
C VAL A 122 -4.02 4.92 4.56
N ILE A 123 -3.19 5.92 4.29
CA ILE A 123 -2.16 6.38 5.23
C ILE A 123 -2.76 7.49 6.09
N GLU A 124 -2.59 7.39 7.40
CA GLU A 124 -3.07 8.35 8.42
C GLU A 124 -1.95 9.24 8.96
#